data_AF-A0A8I0GIP0-F1
#
_entry.id   AF-A0A8I0GIP0-F1
#
_cell.length_a   1.000
_cell.length_b   1.000
_cell.length_c   1.000
_cell.angle_alpha   90.00
_cell.angle_beta   90.00
_cell.angle_gamma   90.00
#
_symmetry.space_group_name_H-M   'P 1'
#
loop_
_entity.id
_entity.type
_entity.pdbx_description
1 polymer ?
#
loop_
_entity_poly.entity_id
_entity_poly.type
_entity_poly.pdbx_seq_one_letter_code
_entity_poly.pdbx_strand_id
1 'polypeptide(L)'
;MTKPAPLMSAQEFADRARVIVETMQGHAAHRAIDLLTNDVLRGLGYGEGIDIFEAMVGHWHDADAPYPHGGPCPDCEREAVSRVAA
;
A
#
# COMPACT_ATOMS: atom_id res chain seq x y z
N MET A 1 15.67 -13.90 19.71
CA MET A 1 14.65 -12.83 19.66
C MET A 1 13.32 -13.49 19.33
N THR A 2 12.31 -13.32 20.17
CA THR A 2 10.94 -13.74 19.85
C THR A 2 10.40 -12.83 18.74
N LYS A 3 9.77 -13.42 17.72
CA LYS A 3 9.18 -12.66 16.63
C LYS A 3 8.04 -11.79 17.19
N PRO A 4 7.92 -10.52 16.77
CA PRO A 4 6.79 -9.68 17.19
C PRO A 4 5.47 -10.38 16.88
N ALA A 5 4.51 -10.29 17.81
CA ALA A 5 3.16 -10.77 17.55
C ALA A 5 2.48 -9.81 16.56
N PRO A 6 1.83 -10.31 15.49
CA PRO A 6 1.11 -9.45 14.57
C PRO A 6 -0.01 -8.69 15.31
N LEU A 7 -0.31 -7.47 14.87
CA LEU A 7 -1.34 -6.61 15.46
C LEU A 7 -2.74 -7.24 15.41
N MET A 8 -2.96 -8.17 14.47
CA MET A 8 -4.22 -8.91 14.32
C MET A 8 -3.96 -10.36 13.96
N SER A 9 -4.94 -11.23 14.25
CA SER A 9 -4.90 -12.63 13.83
C SER A 9 -5.14 -12.77 12.32
N ALA A 10 -4.77 -13.94 11.75
CA ALA A 10 -5.06 -14.23 10.35
C ALA A 10 -6.57 -14.23 10.03
N GLN A 11 -7.40 -14.68 10.99
CA GLN A 11 -8.85 -14.69 10.83
C GLN A 11 -9.41 -13.26 10.82
N GLU A 12 -8.96 -12.42 11.75
CA GLU A 12 -9.36 -11.02 11.82
C GLU A 12 -8.97 -10.25 10.55
N PHE A 13 -7.77 -10.47 10.03
CA PHE A 13 -7.36 -9.92 8.74
C PHE A 13 -8.32 -10.33 7.62
N ALA A 14 -8.63 -11.63 7.51
CA ALA A 14 -9.54 -12.14 6.49
C ALA A 14 -10.95 -11.55 6.61
N ASP A 15 -11.46 -11.39 7.83
CA ASP A 15 -12.79 -10.82 8.06
C ASP A 15 -12.84 -9.34 7.67
N ARG A 16 -11.81 -8.56 8.02
CA ARG A 16 -11.72 -7.14 7.61
C ARG A 16 -11.56 -6.99 6.10
N ALA A 17 -10.77 -7.85 5.45
CA ALA A 17 -10.63 -7.86 4.01
C ALA A 17 -11.96 -8.15 3.30
N ARG A 18 -12.77 -9.10 3.82
CA ARG A 18 -14.12 -9.37 3.28
C ARG A 18 -15.03 -8.14 3.36
N VAL A 19 -15.07 -7.47 4.50
CA VAL A 19 -15.88 -6.25 4.67
C VAL A 19 -15.47 -5.17 3.67
N ILE A 20 -14.17 -4.99 3.42
CA ILE A 20 -13.68 -4.01 2.43
C ILE A 20 -14.19 -4.34 1.04
N VAL A 21 -14.05 -5.60 0.57
CA VAL A 21 -14.49 -5.98 -0.78
C VAL A 21 -16.01 -5.99 -0.94
N GLU A 22 -16.77 -6.17 0.15
CA GLU A 22 -18.24 -6.11 0.15
C GLU A 22 -18.76 -4.66 0.09
N THR A 23 -18.03 -3.71 0.65
CA THR A 23 -18.51 -2.33 0.87
C THR A 23 -17.85 -1.27 0.00
N MET A 24 -16.71 -1.60 -0.63
CA MET A 24 -15.91 -0.68 -1.43
C MET A 24 -15.61 -1.28 -2.81
N GLN A 25 -15.26 -0.43 -3.77
CA GLN A 25 -14.86 -0.85 -5.12
C GLN A 25 -13.69 0.00 -5.64
N GLY A 26 -13.00 -0.50 -6.66
CA GLY A 26 -11.94 0.22 -7.37
C GLY A 26 -10.80 0.67 -6.45
N HIS A 27 -10.37 1.92 -6.61
CA HIS A 27 -9.22 2.49 -5.88
C HIS A 27 -9.46 2.51 -4.36
N ALA A 28 -10.68 2.80 -3.93
CA ALA A 28 -11.03 2.85 -2.50
C ALA A 28 -10.84 1.48 -1.82
N ALA A 29 -11.30 0.39 -2.47
CA ALA A 29 -11.12 -0.96 -1.95
C ALA A 29 -9.64 -1.37 -1.91
N HIS A 30 -8.89 -1.08 -2.98
CA HIS A 30 -7.46 -1.38 -3.05
C HIS A 30 -6.68 -0.66 -1.94
N ARG A 31 -6.85 0.66 -1.82
CA ARG A 31 -6.20 1.46 -0.79
C ARG A 31 -6.51 0.96 0.61
N ALA A 32 -7.76 0.57 0.88
CA ALA A 32 -8.15 0.02 2.17
C ALA A 32 -7.46 -1.32 2.48
N ILE A 33 -7.28 -2.20 1.48
CA ILE A 33 -6.53 -3.46 1.63
C ILE A 33 -5.03 -3.21 1.83
N ASP A 34 -4.45 -2.25 1.13
CA ASP A 34 -3.03 -1.90 1.30
C ASP A 34 -2.75 -1.37 2.70
N LEU A 35 -3.58 -0.45 3.20
CA LEU A 35 -3.48 0.05 4.58
C LEU A 35 -3.63 -1.09 5.60
N LEU A 36 -4.60 -1.99 5.41
CA LEU A 36 -4.79 -3.15 6.28
C LEU A 36 -3.55 -4.06 6.28
N THR A 37 -2.92 -4.24 5.12
CA THR A 37 -1.70 -5.06 4.98
C THR A 37 -0.49 -4.38 5.61
N ASN A 38 -0.36 -3.07 5.46
CA ASN A 38 0.67 -2.25 6.10
C ASN A 38 0.60 -2.37 7.62
N ASP A 39 -0.60 -2.29 8.21
CA ASP A 39 -0.79 -2.49 9.66
C ASP A 39 -0.27 -3.86 10.12
N VAL A 40 -0.58 -4.94 9.39
CA VAL A 40 -0.06 -6.28 9.70
C VAL A 40 1.47 -6.30 9.66
N LEU A 41 2.08 -5.72 8.62
CA LEU A 41 3.54 -5.69 8.46
C LEU A 41 4.22 -4.86 9.55
N ARG A 42 3.65 -3.70 9.93
CA ARG A 42 4.11 -2.90 11.07
C ARG A 42 4.11 -3.73 12.35
N GLY A 43 3.03 -4.48 12.61
CA GLY A 43 2.91 -5.39 13.75
C GLY A 43 3.95 -6.50 13.79
N LEU A 44 4.38 -6.97 12.62
CA LEU A 44 5.42 -8.00 12.49
C LEU A 44 6.85 -7.45 12.61
N GLY A 45 7.01 -6.15 12.85
CA GLY A 45 8.30 -5.48 13.03
C GLY A 45 8.87 -4.81 11.78
N TYR A 46 8.11 -4.71 10.69
CA TYR A 46 8.54 -4.04 9.45
C TYR A 46 8.19 -2.54 9.43
N GLY A 47 7.99 -1.91 10.59
CA GLY A 47 7.50 -0.53 10.69
C GLY A 47 8.30 0.48 9.87
N GLU A 48 9.61 0.49 10.05
CA GLU A 48 10.52 1.37 9.31
C GLU A 48 10.49 1.10 7.79
N GLY A 49 10.35 -0.16 7.39
CA GLY A 49 10.21 -0.54 5.97
C GLY A 49 8.92 0.01 5.35
N ILE A 50 7.82 0.02 6.11
CA ILE A 50 6.57 0.62 5.65
C ILE A 50 6.71 2.15 5.56
N ASP A 51 7.37 2.81 6.51
CA ASP A 51 7.61 4.26 6.44
C ASP A 51 8.40 4.64 5.18
N ILE A 52 9.45 3.88 4.86
CA ILE A 52 10.25 4.07 3.64
C ILE A 52 9.40 3.83 2.39
N PHE A 53 8.63 2.74 2.36
CA PHE A 53 7.75 2.41 1.24
C PHE A 53 6.73 3.54 0.99
N GLU A 54 6.00 3.98 2.02
CA GLU A 54 4.98 5.02 1.91
C GLU A 54 5.57 6.35 1.43
N ALA A 55 6.79 6.70 1.84
CA ALA A 55 7.49 7.89 1.34
C ALA A 55 7.80 7.82 -0.17
N MET A 56 8.10 6.62 -0.69
CA MET A 56 8.44 6.42 -2.10
C MET A 56 7.19 6.33 -2.98
N VAL A 57 6.14 5.65 -2.50
CA VAL A 57 4.95 5.38 -3.31
C VAL A 57 3.74 6.24 -2.95
N GLY A 58 3.83 7.15 -1.98
CA GLY A 58 2.67 7.93 -1.49
C GLY A 58 1.91 8.67 -2.58
N HIS A 59 2.60 9.10 -3.65
CA HIS A 59 2.01 9.75 -4.82
C HIS A 59 1.15 8.81 -5.70
N TRP A 60 1.30 7.49 -5.57
CA TRP A 60 0.44 6.50 -6.22
C TRP A 60 -0.89 6.28 -5.47
N HIS A 61 -0.96 6.66 -4.19
CA HIS A 61 -2.13 6.51 -3.32
C HIS A 61 -2.98 7.78 -3.21
N ASP A 62 -2.80 8.74 -4.14
CA ASP A 62 -3.65 9.93 -4.19
C ASP A 62 -5.12 9.55 -4.36
N ALA A 63 -5.99 10.10 -3.51
CA ALA A 63 -7.38 9.64 -3.37
C ALA A 63 -8.21 9.76 -4.67
N ASP A 64 -7.82 10.68 -5.55
CA ASP A 64 -8.50 10.95 -6.82
C ASP A 64 -7.89 10.18 -8.01
N ALA A 65 -6.85 9.37 -7.79
CA ALA A 65 -6.21 8.61 -8.84
C ALA A 65 -7.06 7.38 -9.24
N PRO A 66 -7.32 7.16 -10.55
CA PRO A 66 -8.02 5.95 -11.00
C PRO A 66 -7.18 4.69 -10.71
N TYR A 67 -7.85 3.63 -10.26
CA TYR A 67 -7.26 2.30 -10.09
C TYR A 67 -7.81 1.28 -11.11
N PRO A 68 -6.97 0.40 -11.67
CA PRO A 68 -5.51 0.48 -11.64
C PRO A 68 -5.04 1.76 -12.33
N HIS A 69 -3.84 2.24 -11.99
CA HIS A 69 -3.27 3.38 -12.72
C HIS A 69 -3.18 2.98 -14.20
N GLY A 70 -3.98 3.64 -15.04
CA GLY A 70 -4.11 3.31 -16.46
C GLY A 70 -3.07 3.98 -17.36
N GLY A 71 -2.20 4.80 -16.79
CA GLY A 71 -1.14 5.52 -17.49
C GLY A 71 0.22 4.81 -17.43
N PRO A 72 1.23 5.32 -18.15
CA PRO A 72 2.60 4.88 -17.99
C PRO A 72 3.04 5.05 -16.53
N CYS A 73 3.92 4.17 -16.07
CA CYS A 73 4.43 4.22 -14.70
C CYS A 73 5.11 5.58 -14.40
N PRO A 74 4.58 6.42 -13.48
CA PRO A 74 5.15 7.73 -13.18
C PRO A 74 6.58 7.65 -12.63
N ASP A 75 6.98 6.55 -11.99
CA ASP A 75 8.37 6.33 -11.56
C ASP A 75 9.31 6.15 -12.76
N CYS A 76 8.93 5.30 -13.72
CA CYS A 76 9.70 5.12 -14.96
C CYS A 76 9.81 6.43 -15.75
N GLU A 77 8.74 7.24 -15.77
CA GLU A 77 8.76 8.55 -16.44
C GLU A 77 9.65 9.57 -15.71
N ARG A 78 9.58 9.65 -14.38
CA ARG A 78 10.47 10.52 -13.59
C ARG A 78 11.94 10.15 -13.73
N GLU A 79 12.27 8.86 -13.73
CA GLU A 79 13.63 8.39 -13.95
C GLU A 79 14.13 8.73 -15.36
N ALA A 80 13.30 8.57 -16.38
CA ALA A 80 13.64 8.93 -17.75
C ALA A 80 13.95 10.43 -17.88
N VAL A 81 13.13 11.30 -17.27
CA VAL A 81 13.39 12.75 -17.23
C VAL A 81 14.70 13.07 -16.50
N SER A 82 14.94 12.44 -15.36
CA SER A 82 16.17 12.67 -14.57
C SER A 82 17.43 12.24 -15.30
N ARG A 83 17.37 11.17 -16.11
CA ARG A 83 18.49 10.70 -16.95
C ARG A 83 18.77 11.60 -18.15
N VAL A 84 17.75 12.27 -18.69
CA VAL A 84 17.91 13.21 -19.81
C VAL A 84 18.42 14.57 -19.32
N ALA A 85 18.18 14.92 -18.05
CA ALA A 85 18.63 16.16 -17.43
C ALA A 85 20.05 16.11 -16.83
N ALA A 86 20.70 14.94 -16.82
CA ALA A 86 22.06 14.71 -16.33
C ALA A 86 23.07 14.63 -17.49
#